data_AF-A0A7C1ZLW1-F1
#
_entry.id   AF-A0A7C1ZLW1-F1
#
_cell.length_a   1.000
_cell.length_b   1.000
_cell.length_c   1.000
_cell.angle_alpha   90.00
_cell.angle_beta   90.00
_cell.angle_gamma   90.00
#
_symmetry.space_group_name_H-M   'P 1'
#
loop_
_entity.id
_entity.type
_entity.pdbx_description
1 polymer ?
#
loop_
_entity_poly.entity_id
_entity_poly.type
_entity_poly.pdbx_seq_one_letter_code
_entity_poly.pdbx_strand_id
1 'polypeptide(L)' 'MDAWTDYPITVLGDKPHEIAPIRKVWVSSYDGDKYCVVMIDGHFFWIKIGYLYAKPGRQGEVPTINPDKLQKIGDALT' A
#
# COMPACT_ATOMS: atom_id res chain seq x y z
N MET A 1 6.86 5.33 -4.41
CA MET A 1 7.49 4.15 -5.06
C MET A 1 6.40 3.19 -5.52
N ASP A 2 6.67 2.37 -6.54
CA ASP A 2 5.71 1.36 -7.00
C ASP A 2 5.64 0.16 -6.03
N ALA A 3 4.43 -0.33 -5.77
CA ALA A 3 4.17 -1.53 -4.98
C ALA A 3 2.90 -2.26 -5.48
N TRP A 4 2.57 -3.36 -4.83
CA TRP A 4 1.35 -4.15 -5.09
C TRP A 4 0.56 -4.38 -3.81
N THR A 5 -0.75 -4.59 -3.92
CA THR A 5 -1.59 -4.95 -2.78
C THR A 5 -2.74 -5.86 -3.21
N ASP A 6 -3.18 -6.73 -2.31
CA ASP A 6 -4.43 -7.47 -2.37
C ASP A 6 -5.43 -6.97 -1.31
N TYR A 7 -5.15 -5.82 -0.69
CA TYR A 7 -6.02 -5.25 0.34
C TYR A 7 -7.35 -4.81 -0.26
N PRO A 8 -8.51 -5.21 0.32
CA PRO A 8 -9.82 -4.80 -0.18
C PRO A 8 -10.06 -3.29 0.03
N ILE A 9 -10.45 -2.60 -1.04
CA ILE A 9 -10.77 -1.17 -1.07
C ILE A 9 -12.23 -1.00 -1.50
N THR A 10 -13.11 -0.86 -0.51
CA THR A 10 -14.57 -0.82 -0.72
C THR A 10 -15.03 0.34 -1.60
N VAL A 11 -14.34 1.48 -1.55
CA VAL A 11 -14.63 2.65 -2.40
C VAL A 11 -14.42 2.35 -3.89
N LEU A 12 -13.57 1.37 -4.22
CA LEU A 12 -13.35 0.90 -5.59
C LEU A 12 -14.27 -0.29 -5.98
N GLY A 13 -15.23 -0.64 -5.11
CA GLY A 13 -16.18 -1.72 -5.34
C GLY A 13 -15.77 -3.09 -4.80
N ASP A 14 -14.64 -3.19 -4.10
CA ASP A 14 -14.25 -4.44 -3.44
C ASP A 14 -15.24 -4.79 -2.32
N LYS A 15 -15.50 -6.08 -2.14
CA LYS A 15 -16.38 -6.56 -1.09
C LYS A 15 -15.57 -7.06 0.11
N PRO A 16 -15.92 -6.66 1.33
CA PRO A 16 -15.33 -7.22 2.54
C PRO A 16 -15.47 -8.75 2.55
N HIS A 17 -14.43 -9.44 3.02
CA HIS A 17 -14.37 -10.91 3.12
C HIS A 17 -14.39 -11.67 1.78
N GLU A 18 -14.39 -10.97 0.65
CA GLU A 18 -14.15 -11.58 -0.66
C GLU A 18 -12.71 -11.38 -1.11
N ILE A 19 -12.28 -12.17 -2.10
CA ILE A 19 -10.96 -12.05 -2.69
C ILE A 19 -10.90 -10.75 -3.49
N ALA A 20 -10.14 -9.77 -2.98
CA ALA A 20 -9.84 -8.55 -3.71
C ALA A 20 -8.82 -8.81 -4.84
N PRO A 21 -8.84 -7.99 -5.90
CA PRO A 21 -7.88 -8.11 -6.99
C PRO A 21 -6.49 -7.62 -6.53
N ILE A 22 -5.46 -8.24 -7.10
CA ILE A 22 -4.09 -7.77 -6.96
C ILE A 22 -3.93 -6.53 -7.83
N ARG A 23 -3.58 -5.40 -7.21
CA ARG A 23 -3.48 -4.11 -7.90
C ARG A 23 -2.12 -3.45 -7.67
N LYS A 24 -1.65 -2.76 -8.70
CA LYS A 24 -0.45 -1.91 -8.62
C LYS A 24 -0.85 -0.60 -7.93
N VAL A 25 0.01 -0.11 -7.04
CA VAL A 25 -0.21 1.12 -6.29
C VAL A 25 1.07 1.95 -6.26
N TRP A 26 0.93 3.26 -6.07
CA TRP A 26 2.07 4.13 -5.80
C TRP A 26 2.09 4.55 -4.34
N VAL A 27 3.11 4.15 -3.60
CA VAL A 27 3.30 4.52 -2.19
C VAL A 27 3.92 5.90 -2.11
N SER A 28 3.18 6.86 -1.57
CA SER A 28 3.58 8.26 -1.44
C SER A 28 4.42 8.51 -0.20
N SER A 29 3.99 8.00 0.96
CA SER A 29 4.66 8.28 2.25
C SER A 29 4.35 7.20 3.27
N TYR A 30 5.15 7.15 4.34
CA TYR A 30 5.04 6.23 5.45
C TYR A 30 4.94 7.01 6.77
N ASP A 31 4.04 6.61 7.67
CA ASP A 31 3.87 7.26 8.97
C ASP A 31 5.02 6.98 9.96
N GLY A 32 5.95 6.08 9.61
CA GLY A 32 7.06 5.69 10.46
C GLY A 32 6.77 4.50 11.38
N ASP A 33 5.55 3.95 11.37
CA ASP A 33 5.13 2.84 12.23
C ASP A 33 4.43 1.71 11.47
N LYS A 34 3.31 2.02 10.80
CA LYS A 34 2.44 0.96 10.29
C LYS A 34 1.74 1.29 8.99
N TYR A 35 1.40 2.56 8.73
CA TYR A 35 0.57 2.92 7.60
C TYR A 35 1.34 3.71 6.56
N CYS A 36 1.05 3.39 5.30
CA CYS A 36 1.50 4.16 4.16
C CYS A 36 0.33 4.84 3.49
N VAL A 37 0.56 6.05 2.99
CA VAL A 37 -0.34 6.72 2.04
C VAL A 37 -0.02 6.18 0.66
N VAL A 38 -1.03 5.65 -0.03
CA VAL A 38 -0.90 5.11 -1.38
C VAL A 38 -1.87 5.78 -2.34
N MET A 39 -1.48 5.91 -3.60
CA MET A 39 -2.32 6.40 -4.68
C MET A 39 -2.76 5.26 -5.58
N ILE A 40 -4.07 5.18 -5.84
CA ILE A 40 -4.73 4.18 -6.68
C ILE A 40 -5.81 4.89 -7.47
N ASP A 41 -5.74 4.83 -8.80
CA ASP A 41 -6.69 5.49 -9.72
C ASP A 41 -6.94 6.98 -9.39
N GLY A 42 -5.92 7.70 -8.95
CA GLY A 42 -5.99 9.14 -8.61
C GLY A 42 -6.52 9.44 -7.20
N HIS A 43 -6.84 8.42 -6.40
CA HIS A 43 -7.30 8.57 -5.02
C HIS A 43 -6.24 8.13 -4.02
N PHE A 44 -6.18 8.82 -2.88
CA PHE A 44 -5.26 8.48 -1.79
C PHE A 44 -5.94 7.63 -0.72
N PHE A 45 -5.25 6.56 -0.29
CA PHE A 45 -5.71 5.64 0.74
C PHE A 45 -4.62 5.36 1.75
N TRP A 46 -5.02 5.03 2.97
CA TRP A 46 -4.12 4.55 4.02
C TRP A 46 -4.15 3.03 4.03
N ILE A 47 -3.01 2.40 3.76
CA ILE A 47 -2.86 0.94 3.76
C ILE A 47 -1.71 0.56 4.70
N LYS A 48 -1.92 -0.48 5.53
CA LYS A 48 -0.84 -0.96 6.41
C LYS A 48 0.29 -1.52 5.55
N ILE A 49 1.53 -1.23 5.92
CA ILE A 49 2.72 -1.65 5.17
C ILE A 49 2.80 -3.17 4.97
N GLY A 50 2.25 -3.95 5.91
CA GLY A 50 2.14 -5.41 5.78
C GLY A 50 1.27 -5.90 4.61
N TYR A 51 0.51 -5.03 3.96
CA TYR A 51 -0.26 -5.33 2.74
C TYR A 51 0.33 -4.70 1.47
N LEU A 52 1.57 -4.19 1.53
CA LEU A 52 2.26 -3.59 0.38
C LEU A 52 3.44 -4.44 -0.02
N TYR A 53 3.44 -4.91 -1.27
CA TYR A 53 4.34 -5.96 -1.76
C TYR A 53 5.29 -5.47 -2.84
N ALA A 54 6.48 -6.07 -2.87
CA ALA A 54 7.50 -5.75 -3.86
C ALA A 54 7.20 -6.32 -5.26
N LYS A 55 6.27 -7.28 -5.36
CA LYS A 55 5.84 -7.93 -6.62
C LYS A 55 4.35 -8.31 -6.55
N PRO A 56 3.67 -8.54 -7.68
CA PRO A 56 2.27 -8.99 -7.67
C PRO A 56 2.14 -10.29 -6.87
N GLY A 57 1.16 -10.34 -5.97
CA GLY A 57 0.88 -11.50 -5.14
C GLY A 57 -0.01 -11.17 -3.95
N ARG A 58 -0.15 -12.14 -3.03
CA ARG A 58 -1.02 -12.04 -1.86
C ARG A 58 -0.26 -11.96 -0.56
N GLN A 59 -0.94 -11.53 0.49
CA GLN A 59 -0.39 -11.51 1.84
C GLN A 59 0.21 -12.88 2.22
N GLY A 60 1.50 -12.88 2.61
CA GLY A 60 2.22 -14.10 3.03
C GLY A 60 2.82 -14.92 1.90
N GLU A 61 2.43 -14.68 0.64
CA GLU A 61 2.99 -15.38 -0.53
C GLU A 61 4.16 -14.61 -1.17
N VAL A 62 4.17 -13.28 -0.99
CA VAL A 62 5.18 -12.39 -1.57
C VAL A 62 5.78 -11.46 -0.53
N PRO A 63 7.05 -11.04 -0.71
CA PRO A 63 7.70 -10.15 0.24
C PRO A 63 7.03 -8.79 0.24
N THR A 64 6.86 -8.23 1.44
CA THR A 64 6.45 -6.84 1.64
C THR A 64 7.55 -5.87 1.21
N ILE A 65 7.18 -4.63 0.91
CA ILE A 65 8.16 -3.56 0.68
C ILE A 65 8.95 -3.25 1.95
N ASN A 66 10.19 -2.75 1.79
CA ASN A 66 11.01 -2.33 2.93
C ASN A 66 10.63 -0.89 3.36
N PRO A 67 10.17 -0.65 4.61
CA PRO A 67 9.86 0.68 5.12
C PRO A 67 11.04 1.65 5.07
N ASP A 68 12.28 1.19 5.20
CA ASP A 68 13.47 2.05 5.22
C ASP A 68 13.70 2.78 3.89
N LYS A 69 13.03 2.33 2.82
CA LYS A 69 13.08 2.94 1.49
C LYS A 69 11.93 3.92 1.24
N LEU A 70 11.06 4.15 2.22
CA LEU A 70 9.91 5.03 2.12
C LEU A 70 10.23 6.41 2.70
N GLN A 71 9.71 7.44 2.03
CA GLN A 71 9.70 8.79 2.57
C GLN A 71 8.76 8.85 3.78
N LYS A 72 9.22 9.39 4.92
CA LYS A 72 8.34 9.53 6.08
C LYS A 72 7.48 10.79 5.97
N ILE A 73 6.28 10.71 6.54
CA ILE A 73 5.42 11.87 6.70
C ILE A 73 6.14 12.85 7.64
N GLY A 74 6.34 14.09 7.17
CA GLY A 74 7.08 15.12 7.90
C GLY A 74 8.52 15.31 7.44
N ASP A 75 9.05 14.44 6.57
CA ASP A 75 10.36 14.65 5.94
C ASP A 75 10.35 15.77 4.86
N ALA A 76 9.22 16.49 4.73
CA ALA A 76 9.11 17.71 3.94
C ALA A 76 9.19 18.93 4.86
N LEU A 77 10.42 19.41 5.07
CA LEU A 77 10.92 20.78 5.31
C LEU A 77 12.17 20.77 6.22
N THR A 78 13.29 20.23 5.71
CA THR A 78 14.65 20.65 6.07
C THR A 78 15.51 20.67 4.83
#